data_AF-A0A3N5FNW3-F1
#
_entry.id   AF-A0A3N5FNW3-F1
#
_cell.length_a   1.000
_cell.length_b   1.000
_cell.length_c   1.000
_cell.angle_alpha   90.00
_cell.angle_beta   90.00
_cell.angle_gamma   90.00
#
_symmetry.space_group_name_H-M   'P 1'
#
loop_
_entity.id
_entity.type
_entity.pdbx_description
1 polymer ?
#
loop_
_entity_poly.entity_id
_entity_poly.type
_entity_poly.pdbx_seq_one_letter_code
_entity_poly.pdbx_strand_id
1 'polypeptide(L)'
;MQQNLQVTDSQLRLSDKPLFVFSRGTAQVVDCFEMIRIAHGIDDATFQAQPRCYTVINTNSPRQLDVPMCQGIIDFARAGQVCVITPFTLAGA
;
A
#
# COMPACT_ATOMS: atom_id res chain seq x y z
N MET A 1 15.16 0.49 -12.59
CA MET A 1 13.81 0.82 -12.08
C MET A 1 13.53 -0.08 -10.89
N GLN A 2 13.09 0.45 -9.74
CA GLN A 2 12.82 -0.35 -8.53
C GLN A 2 11.68 -1.35 -8.80
N GLN A 3 11.76 -2.55 -8.21
CA GLN A 3 10.78 -3.64 -8.43
C GLN A 3 9.34 -3.23 -8.07
N ASN A 4 9.12 -2.39 -7.06
CA ASN A 4 7.77 -1.95 -6.68
C ASN A 4 7.06 -1.18 -7.80
N LEU A 5 7.77 -0.29 -8.50
CA LEU A 5 7.21 0.53 -9.57
C LEU A 5 6.82 -0.33 -10.76
N GLN A 6 7.58 -1.39 -11.04
CA GLN A 6 7.27 -2.32 -12.13
C GLN A 6 5.98 -3.09 -11.84
N VAL A 7 5.75 -3.48 -10.59
CA VAL A 7 4.50 -4.15 -10.19
C VAL A 7 3.32 -3.18 -10.29
N THR A 8 3.46 -1.94 -9.81
CA THR A 8 2.40 -0.93 -9.91
C THR A 8 2.09 -0.59 -11.38
N ASP A 9 3.10 -0.36 -12.21
CA ASP A 9 2.93 -0.11 -13.65
C ASP A 9 2.23 -1.29 -14.35
N SER A 10 2.63 -2.53 -14.04
CA SER A 10 2.00 -3.72 -14.61
C SER A 10 0.53 -3.84 -14.22
N GLN A 11 0.19 -3.60 -12.94
CA GLN A 11 -1.21 -3.63 -12.49
C GLN A 11 -2.05 -2.57 -13.21
N LEU A 12 -1.52 -1.35 -13.38
CA LEU A 12 -2.21 -0.24 -14.05
C LEU A 12 -2.40 -0.47 -15.56
N ARG A 13 -1.45 -1.15 -16.22
CA ARG A 13 -1.48 -1.37 -17.67
C ARG A 13 -2.23 -2.63 -18.08
N LEU A 14 -2.21 -3.66 -17.23
CA LEU A 14 -2.68 -5.00 -17.59
C LEU A 14 -4.00 -5.37 -16.93
N SER A 15 -4.57 -4.49 -16.10
CA SER A 15 -5.78 -4.77 -15.31
C SER A 15 -6.51 -3.47 -14.94
N ASP A 16 -7.80 -3.61 -14.64
CA ASP A 16 -8.71 -2.58 -14.13
C ASP A 16 -9.20 -2.89 -12.70
N LYS A 17 -8.69 -3.98 -12.10
CA LYS A 17 -8.99 -4.42 -10.73
C LYS A 17 -8.35 -3.50 -9.66
N PRO A 18 -8.85 -3.55 -8.40
CA PRO A 18 -8.24 -2.83 -7.29
C PRO A 18 -6.75 -3.11 -7.15
N LEU A 19 -5.98 -2.05 -6.86
CA LEU A 19 -4.52 -2.08 -6.91
C LEU A 19 -3.90 -2.44 -5.56
N PHE A 20 -2.92 -3.34 -5.57
CA PHE A 20 -2.09 -3.64 -4.42
C PHE A 20 -0.80 -2.81 -4.44
N VAL A 21 -0.43 -2.23 -3.29
CA VAL A 21 0.81 -1.47 -3.12
C VAL A 21 1.62 -2.05 -1.95
N PHE A 22 2.92 -2.24 -2.17
CA PHE A 22 3.84 -2.69 -1.11
C PHE A 22 4.18 -1.55 -0.15
N SER A 23 3.88 -1.70 1.14
CA SER A 23 4.15 -0.69 2.18
C SER A 23 5.56 -0.80 2.81
N ARG A 24 6.61 -0.90 1.98
CA ARG A 24 8.00 -1.15 2.43
C ARG A 24 8.85 0.12 2.48
N GLY A 25 8.27 1.19 2.99
CA GLY A 25 8.94 2.48 3.19
C GLY A 25 8.24 3.63 2.48
N THR A 26 8.21 4.79 3.14
CA THR A 26 7.42 5.95 2.72
C THR A 26 7.69 6.40 1.30
N ALA A 27 8.95 6.48 0.88
CA ALA A 27 9.29 6.88 -0.49
C ALA A 27 8.63 5.96 -1.55
N GLN A 28 8.66 4.64 -1.32
CA GLN A 28 8.08 3.69 -2.28
C GLN A 28 6.56 3.79 -2.32
N VAL A 29 5.92 4.01 -1.16
CA VAL A 29 4.48 4.19 -1.05
C VAL A 29 4.03 5.47 -1.76
N VAL A 30 4.74 6.57 -1.52
CA VAL A 30 4.47 7.87 -2.17
C VAL A 30 4.62 7.75 -3.69
N ASP A 31 5.69 7.14 -4.19
CA ASP A 31 5.87 6.93 -5.63
C ASP A 31 4.72 6.11 -6.24
N CYS A 32 4.27 5.06 -5.55
CA CYS A 32 3.14 4.25 -6.02
C CYS A 32 1.83 5.05 -6.01
N PHE A 33 1.57 5.86 -4.97
CA PHE A 33 0.38 6.72 -4.93
C PHE A 33 0.37 7.74 -6.08
N GLU A 34 1.52 8.36 -6.36
CA GLU A 34 1.64 9.28 -7.50
C GLU A 34 1.41 8.59 -8.83
N MET A 35 1.93 7.37 -9.03
CA MET A 35 1.66 6.59 -10.24
C MET A 35 0.16 6.32 -10.42
N ILE A 36 -0.53 5.93 -9.35
CA ILE A 36 -1.98 5.66 -9.38
C ILE A 36 -2.75 6.93 -9.67
N ARG A 37 -2.37 8.04 -9.03
CA ARG A 37 -2.98 9.36 -9.21
C ARG A 37 -2.84 9.86 -10.65
N ILE A 38 -1.64 9.75 -11.22
CA ILE A 38 -1.34 10.10 -12.63
C ILE A 38 -2.14 9.21 -13.58
N ALA A 39 -2.14 7.89 -13.37
CA ALA A 39 -2.83 6.95 -14.24
C ALA A 39 -4.36 7.14 -14.25
N HIS A 40 -4.95 7.56 -13.12
CA HIS A 40 -6.37 7.89 -13.05
C HIS A 40 -6.69 9.35 -13.41
N GLY A 41 -5.69 10.21 -13.61
CA GLY A 41 -5.88 11.62 -13.99
C GLY A 41 -6.59 12.45 -12.92
N ILE A 42 -6.31 12.20 -11.63
CA ILE A 42 -6.98 12.86 -10.50
C ILE A 42 -5.99 13.72 -9.69
N ASP A 43 -6.51 14.63 -8.86
CA ASP A 43 -5.69 15.41 -7.92
C ASP A 43 -5.54 14.69 -6.56
N ASP A 44 -4.69 15.23 -5.69
CA ASP A 44 -4.40 14.67 -4.37
C ASP A 44 -5.65 14.61 -3.49
N ALA A 45 -6.48 15.64 -3.52
CA ALA A 45 -7.71 15.70 -2.72
C ALA A 45 -8.68 14.59 -3.13
N THR A 46 -8.85 14.37 -4.43
CA THR A 46 -9.70 13.31 -4.99
C THR A 46 -9.10 11.91 -4.77
N PHE A 47 -7.76 11.81 -4.74
CA PHE A 47 -7.08 10.57 -4.36
C PHE A 47 -7.35 10.21 -2.90
N GLN A 48 -7.21 11.18 -1.98
CA GLN A 48 -7.38 10.97 -0.54
C GLN A 48 -8.84 10.79 -0.10
N ALA A 49 -9.80 11.34 -0.86
CA ALA A 49 -11.22 11.27 -0.52
C ALA A 49 -11.83 9.86 -0.63
N GLN A 50 -11.20 8.94 -1.37
CA GLN A 50 -11.76 7.61 -1.64
C GLN A 50 -10.66 6.53 -1.70
N PRO A 51 -10.95 5.30 -1.22
CA PRO A 51 -10.07 4.15 -1.44
C PRO A 51 -9.80 3.87 -2.91
N ARG A 52 -8.52 3.75 -3.28
CA ARG A 52 -8.08 3.43 -4.65
C ARG A 52 -7.09 2.28 -4.71
N CYS A 53 -6.37 2.07 -3.62
CA CYS A 53 -5.46 0.95 -3.45
C CYS A 53 -5.54 0.39 -2.03
N TYR A 54 -4.95 -0.78 -1.87
CA TYR A 54 -4.81 -1.41 -0.58
C TYR A 54 -3.39 -1.95 -0.39
N THR A 55 -3.04 -2.16 0.87
CA THR A 55 -1.82 -2.87 1.25
C THR A 55 -2.12 -3.96 2.28
N VAL A 56 -1.15 -4.85 2.47
CA VAL A 56 -1.18 -5.89 3.49
C VAL A 56 -0.14 -5.54 4.55
N ILE A 57 -0.60 -5.43 5.79
CA ILE A 57 0.23 -5.16 6.95
C ILE A 57 0.27 -6.43 7.79
N ASN A 58 1.38 -7.16 7.69
CA ASN A 58 1.56 -8.36 8.50
C ASN A 58 2.10 -7.99 9.88
N THR A 59 1.41 -8.38 10.94
CA THR A 59 2.00 -8.28 12.29
C THR A 59 2.80 -9.53 12.58
N ASN A 60 4.00 -9.36 13.15
CA ASN A 60 4.81 -10.47 13.63
C ASN A 60 4.20 -10.99 14.94
N SER A 61 3.49 -12.11 14.90
CA SER A 61 2.91 -12.67 16.13
C SER A 61 3.97 -13.40 16.98
N PRO A 62 3.84 -13.40 18.32
CA PRO A 62 2.75 -12.78 19.08
C PRO A 62 2.97 -11.28 19.36
N ARG A 63 2.01 -10.45 18.91
CA ARG A 63 1.82 -9.04 19.32
C ARG A 63 2.97 -8.07 19.00
N GLN A 64 3.70 -8.28 17.91
CA GLN A 64 4.73 -7.35 17.45
C GLN A 64 4.33 -6.70 16.12
N LEU A 65 4.39 -5.38 16.07
CA LEU A 65 4.31 -4.60 14.85
C LEU A 65 5.69 -3.99 14.61
N ASP A 66 6.35 -4.39 13.54
CA ASP A 66 7.68 -3.87 13.22
C ASP A 66 7.59 -2.44 12.66
N VAL A 67 8.73 -1.74 12.69
CA VAL A 67 8.82 -0.34 12.28
C VAL A 67 8.36 -0.13 10.83
N PRO A 68 8.79 -0.95 9.84
CA PRO A 68 8.27 -0.82 8.48
C PRO A 68 6.75 -0.94 8.36
N MET A 69 6.14 -1.89 9.08
CA MET A 69 4.69 -2.10 9.07
C MET A 69 3.93 -0.95 9.75
N CYS A 70 4.44 -0.44 10.89
CA CYS A 70 3.94 0.78 11.52
C CYS A 70 3.95 1.96 10.55
N GLN A 71 5.06 2.16 9.84
CA GLN A 71 5.20 3.26 8.89
C GLN A 71 4.22 3.10 7.73
N GLY A 72 4.05 1.88 7.21
CA GLY A 72 3.06 1.57 6.20
C GLY A 72 1.63 1.93 6.61
N ILE A 73 1.23 1.61 7.85
CA ILE A 73 -0.09 2.00 8.39
C ILE A 73 -0.24 3.52 8.38
N ILE A 74 0.77 4.25 8.87
CA ILE A 74 0.72 5.72 8.97
C ILE A 74 0.61 6.34 7.57
N ASP A 75 1.40 5.87 6.61
CA ASP A 75 1.42 6.42 5.25
C ASP A 75 0.09 6.19 4.52
N PHE A 76 -0.49 4.99 4.62
CA PHE A 76 -1.78 4.67 4.01
C PHE A 76 -2.94 5.41 4.70
N ALA A 77 -2.94 5.48 6.03
CA ALA A 77 -3.97 6.19 6.78
C ALA A 77 -3.97 7.70 6.44
N ARG A 78 -2.79 8.31 6.32
CA ARG A 78 -2.66 9.72 5.90
C ARG A 78 -3.17 9.96 4.49
N ALA A 79 -3.02 8.98 3.60
CA ALA A 79 -3.47 9.06 2.22
C ALA A 79 -4.93 8.60 2.00
N GLY A 80 -5.67 8.24 3.06
CA GLY A 80 -7.05 7.73 2.95
C GLY A 80 -7.16 6.37 2.26
N GLN A 81 -6.08 5.58 2.23
CA GLN A 81 -6.01 4.29 1.54
C GLN A 81 -6.20 3.11 2.49
N VAL A 82 -6.47 1.91 1.95
CA VAL A 82 -6.88 0.75 2.73
C VAL A 82 -5.68 -0.02 3.28
N CYS A 83 -5.70 -0.29 4.59
CA CYS A 83 -4.79 -1.24 5.24
C CYS A 83 -5.53 -2.54 5.57
N VAL A 84 -5.09 -3.65 4.99
CA VAL A 84 -5.50 -4.99 5.41
C VAL A 84 -4.50 -5.47 6.47
N ILE A 85 -4.86 -5.35 7.74
CA ILE A 85 -3.99 -5.73 8.87
C ILE A 85 -4.20 -7.21 9.21
N THR A 86 -3.16 -8.01 9.05
CA THR A 86 -3.23 -9.48 9.14
C THR A 86 -2.20 -10.02 10.11
N PRO A 87 -2.62 -10.53 11.28
CA PRO A 87 -1.72 -11.26 12.15
C PRO A 87 -1.18 -12.53 11.49
N PHE A 88 0.13 -12.61 11.30
CA PHE A 88 0.75 -13.84 10.81
C PHE A 88 1.06 -14.73 12.00
N THR A 89 0.26 -15.79 12.18
CA THR A 89 0.34 -16.68 13.34
C THR A 89 0.32 -18.13 12.87
N LEU A 90 1.15 -18.96 13.49
CA LEU A 90 1.17 -20.40 13.30
C LEU A 90 0.82 -21.04 14.65
N ALA A 91 -0.16 -21.94 14.68
CA ALA A 91 -0.53 -22.58 15.94
C ALA A 91 0.66 -23.40 16.49
N GLY A 92 1.22 -22.98 17.63
CA GLY A 92 2.38 -23.61 18.25
C GLY A 92 3.74 -23.04 17.85
N ALA A 93 3.81 -21.94 17.09
CA ALA A 93 5.05 -21.23 16.74
C ALA A 93 4.88 -19.70 16.79
#